data_AF-A0A8X6XQV5-F1
#
_entry.id   AF-A0A8X6XQV5-F1
#
_cell.length_a   1.000
_cell.length_b   1.000
_cell.length_c   1.000
_cell.angle_alpha   90.00
_cell.angle_beta   90.00
_cell.angle_gamma   90.00
#
_symmetry.space_group_name_H-M   'P 1'
#
loop_
_entity.id
_entity.type
_entity.pdbx_description
1 polymer ?
#
loop_
_entity_poly.entity_id
_entity_poly.type
_entity_poly.pdbx_seq_one_letter_code
_entity_poly.pdbx_strand_id
1 'polypeptide(L)' 'LVDITFCGIKGRVCVDTGSSHSIAAERMYQVFRDKGLLFQETTLAMSLADGQQTTGEALTTQVMERLRGDQS' A
#
# COMPACT_ATOMS: atom_id res chain seq x y z
N LEU A 1 -12.21 -7.01 4.81
CA LEU A 1 -11.75 -5.63 4.55
C LEU A 1 -11.77 -4.87 5.86
N VAL A 2 -10.82 -3.96 6.08
CA VAL A 2 -10.69 -3.13 7.28
C VAL A 2 -10.70 -1.67 6.85
N ASP A 3 -11.45 -0.84 7.57
CA ASP A 3 -11.42 0.61 7.39
C ASP A 3 -10.13 1.18 7.99
N ILE A 4 -9.40 1.96 7.20
CA ILE A 4 -8.19 2.66 7.63
C ILE A 4 -8.29 4.13 7.28
N THR A 5 -7.60 4.97 8.06
CA THR A 5 -7.34 6.36 7.70
C THR A 5 -5.86 6.54 7.49
N PHE A 6 -5.47 7.12 6.37
CA PHE A 6 -4.07 7.30 5.98
C PHE A 6 -3.88 8.69 5.39
N CYS A 7 -2.97 9.48 5.98
CA CYS A 7 -2.77 10.89 5.63
C CYS A 7 -4.08 11.72 5.67
N GLY A 8 -5.00 11.36 6.57
CA GLY A 8 -6.33 11.97 6.70
C GLY A 8 -7.38 11.47 5.70
N ILE A 9 -7.07 10.43 4.91
CA ILE A 9 -7.97 9.88 3.89
C ILE A 9 -8.48 8.52 4.32
N LYS A 10 -9.80 8.36 4.32
CA LYS A 10 -10.46 7.11 4.66
C LYS A 10 -10.43 6.16 3.46
N GLY A 11 -10.07 4.91 3.71
CA GLY A 11 -10.05 3.85 2.72
C GLY A 11 -10.39 2.50 3.34
N ARG A 12 -10.68 1.52 2.49
CA ARG A 12 -10.81 0.12 2.89
C ARG A 12 -9.67 -0.68 2.31
N VAL A 13 -9.03 -1.49 3.14
CA VAL A 13 -7.94 -2.37 2.75
C VAL A 13 -8.26 -3.83 3.04
N CYS A 14 -7.63 -4.73 2.29
CA CYS A 14 -7.59 -6.13 2.66
C CYS A 14 -6.37 -6.37 3.55
N VAL A 15 -6.56 -7.07 4.68
CA VAL A 15 -5.43 -7.55 5.48
C VAL A 15 -4.99 -8.86 4.86
N ASP A 16 -4.03 -8.77 3.94
CA ASP A 16 -3.45 -9.91 3.25
C ASP A 16 -2.18 -10.37 3.99
N THR A 17 -2.31 -11.40 4.81
CA THR A 17 -1.17 -11.96 5.57
C THR A 17 -0.14 -12.66 4.69
N GLY A 18 -0.47 -12.96 3.43
CA GLY A 18 0.46 -13.51 2.44
C GLY A 18 1.33 -12.45 1.78
N SER A 19 0.99 -11.16 1.92
CA SER A 19 1.75 -10.07 1.34
C SER A 19 2.79 -9.50 2.30
N SER A 20 3.99 -9.22 1.78
CA SER A 20 5.05 -8.51 2.49
C SER A 20 4.94 -6.98 2.39
N HIS A 21 4.17 -6.49 1.41
CA HIS A 21 4.03 -5.06 1.12
C HIS A 21 2.56 -4.68 0.95
N SER A 22 2.21 -3.45 1.35
CA SER A 22 0.90 -2.89 1.02
C SER A 22 0.88 -2.44 -0.43
N ILE A 23 -0.10 -2.91 -1.21
CA ILE A 23 -0.34 -2.44 -2.58
C ILE A 23 -1.54 -1.49 -2.56
N ALA A 24 -1.32 -0.26 -3.02
CA ALA A 24 -2.35 0.77 -3.08
C ALA A 24 -2.83 0.98 -4.52
N ALA A 25 -4.08 1.42 -4.67
CA ALA A 25 -4.60 1.82 -5.98
C ALA A 25 -3.86 3.06 -6.51
N GLU A 26 -3.77 3.20 -7.84
CA GLU A 26 -3.13 4.36 -8.49
C GLU A 26 -3.66 5.72 -7.98
N ARG A 27 -4.95 5.80 -7.65
CA ARG A 27 -5.53 7.02 -7.06
C ARG A 27 -4.85 7.43 -5.74
N MET A 28 -4.37 6.47 -4.96
CA MET A 28 -3.62 6.74 -3.73
C MET A 28 -2.23 7.29 -4.02
N TYR A 29 -1.60 6.92 -5.14
CA TYR A 29 -0.33 7.52 -5.56
C TYR A 29 -0.45 9.03 -5.75
N GLN A 30 -1.46 9.50 -6.50
CA GLN A 30 -1.72 10.94 -6.69
C GLN A 30 -1.95 11.66 -5.37
N VAL A 31 -2.78 11.08 -4.51
CA VAL A 31 -3.04 11.58 -3.17
C VAL A 31 -1.77 11.74 -2.34
N PHE A 32 -0.90 10.72 -2.32
CA PHE A 32 0.34 10.75 -1.55
C PHE A 32 1.32 11.78 -2.11
N ARG A 33 1.39 11.90 -3.43
CA ARG A 33 2.15 12.95 -4.11
C ARG A 33 1.68 14.35 -3.72
N ASP A 34 0.37 14.60 -3.72
CA ASP A 34 -0.20 15.90 -3.33
C ASP A 34 0.05 16.24 -1.85
N LYS A 35 0.20 15.21 -1.01
CA LYS A 35 0.60 15.34 0.40
C LYS A 35 2.11 15.50 0.59
N GLY A 36 2.89 15.51 -0.48
CA GLY A 36 4.35 15.72 -0.46
C GLY A 36 5.15 14.46 -0.14
N LEU A 37 4.57 13.27 -0.22
CA LEU A 37 5.32 12.02 -0.03
C LEU A 37 6.23 11.79 -1.24
N LEU A 38 7.46 11.41 -0.93
CA LEU A 38 8.45 11.02 -1.92
C LEU A 38 8.31 9.53 -2.22
N PHE A 39 8.42 9.19 -3.50
CA PHE A 39 8.44 7.82 -3.99
C PHE A 39 9.82 7.48 -4.52
N GLN A 40 10.21 6.24 -4.34
CA GLN A 40 11.45 5.66 -4.83
C GLN A 40 11.10 4.56 -5.83
N GLU A 41 11.78 4.56 -6.98
CA GLU A 41 11.74 3.45 -7.91
C GLU A 41 12.47 2.25 -7.31
N THR A 42 11.87 1.08 -7.45
CA THR A 42 12.45 -0.18 -7.01
C THR A 42 11.97 -1.31 -7.92
N THR A 43 12.67 -2.43 -7.90
CA THR A 43 12.23 -3.66 -8.56
C THR A 43 11.70 -4.61 -7.49
N LEU A 44 10.42 -4.99 -7.60
CA LEU A 44 9.77 -5.94 -6.70
C LEU A 44 9.61 -7.30 -7.38
N ALA A 45 9.97 -8.36 -6.66
CA ALA A 45 9.57 -9.72 -6.99
C ALA A 45 8.24 -10.03 -6.30
N MET A 46 7.25 -10.48 -7.05
CA MET A 46 5.91 -10.78 -6.58
C MET A 46 5.54 -12.22 -6.93
N SER A 47 5.00 -12.92 -5.95
CA SER A 47 4.34 -14.22 -6.14
C SER A 47 2.86 -13.99 -6.36
N LEU A 48 2.34 -14.34 -7.54
CA LEU A 48 0.92 -14.26 -7.84
C LEU A 48 0.18 -15.48 -7.28
N ALA A 49 -1.16 -15.37 -7.19
CA ALA A 49 -2.01 -16.41 -6.62
C ALA A 49 -2.00 -17.73 -7.44
N ASP A 50 -1.62 -17.66 -8.72
CA ASP A 50 -1.42 -18.83 -9.59
C ASP A 50 -0.04 -19.48 -9.41
N GLY A 51 0.76 -18.97 -8.47
CA GLY A 51 2.10 -19.46 -8.17
C GLY A 51 3.19 -18.89 -9.08
N GLN A 52 2.85 -18.06 -10.08
CA GLN A 52 3.84 -17.42 -10.92
C GLN A 52 4.65 -16.39 -10.14
N GLN A 53 5.94 -16.34 -10.43
CA GLN A 53 6.85 -15.31 -9.92
C GLN A 53 7.08 -14.29 -11.03
N THR A 54 6.90 -13.03 -10.72
CA THR A 54 7.13 -11.91 -11.64
C THR A 54 7.97 -10.86 -10.96
N THR A 55 8.87 -10.23 -11.71
CA THR A 55 9.61 -9.04 -11.30
C THR A 55 9.09 -7.84 -12.07
N GLY A 56 8.82 -6.74 -11.37
CA GLY A 56 8.35 -5.50 -11.98
C GLY A 56 8.94 -4.27 -11.32
N GLU A 57 9.04 -3.19 -12.08
CA GLU A 57 9.36 -1.87 -11.53
C GLU A 57 8.14 -1.32 -10.77
N ALA A 58 8.39 -0.75 -9.61
CA ALA A 58 7.38 -0.20 -8.73
C ALA A 58 7.86 1.11 -8.10
N LEU A 59 6.92 2.02 -7.87
CA LEU A 59 7.12 3.20 -7.05
C LEU A 59 6.70 2.87 -5.61
N THR A 60 7.64 2.97 -4.68
CA THR A 60 7.39 2.69 -3.27
C THR A 60 7.55 3.94 -2.42
N THR A 61 6.74 4.04 -1.38
CA THR A 61 6.87 5.07 -0.35
C THR A 61 6.65 4.41 1.01
N GLN A 62 7.29 4.95 2.04
CA GLN A 62 7.06 4.52 3.42
C GLN A 62 6.18 5.55 4.11
N VAL A 63 5.15 5.05 4.79
CA VAL A 63 4.27 5.93 5.56
C VAL A 63 4.22 5.45 6.99
N MET A 64 4.63 6.34 7.87
CA MET A 64 4.56 6.16 9.31
C MET A 64 3.18 6.62 9.77
N GLU A 65 2.22 5.72 9.82
CA GLU A 65 0.87 5.97 10.33
C GLU A 65 0.59 5.06 11.51
N ARG A 66 0.01 5.63 12.58
CA ARG A 66 -0.44 4.83 13.71
C ARG A 66 -1.81 4.28 13.34
N LEU A 67 -1.85 3.02 12.89
CA LEU A 67 -3.11 2.30 12.71
C LEU A 67 -3.85 2.24 14.06
N ARG A 68 -4.88 3.07 14.21
CA ARG A 68 -5.83 2.94 15.32
C ARG A 68 -6.91 1.98 14.84
N GLY A 69 -6.90 0.76 15.35
CA GLY A 69 -8.05 -0.12 15.21
C GLY A 69 -9.22 0.49 15.97
N ASP A 70 -10.38 0.59 15.34
CA ASP A 70 -11.62 0.87 16.07
C ASP A 70 -11.87 -0.28 17.05
N GLN A 71 -11.75 0.01 18.34
CA GLN A 71 -12.26 -0.87 19.38
C GLN A 71 -13.77 -0.68 19.38
N SER A 72 -14.48 -1.56 18.66
CA SER A 72 -15.92 -1.75 18.82
C SER A 72 -16.17 -2.82 19.86
#